data_AF-A0A0M3J222-F1
#
_entry.id   AF-A0A0M3J222-F1
#
_cell.length_a   1.000
_cell.length_b   1.000
_cell.length_c   1.000
_cell.angle_alpha   90.00
_cell.angle_beta   90.00
_cell.angle_gamma   90.00
#
_symmetry.space_group_name_H-M   'P 1'
#
loop_
_entity.id
_entity.type
_entity.pdbx_description
1 polymer ?
#
loop_
_entity_poly.entity_id
_entity_poly.type
_entity_poly.pdbx_seq_one_letter_code
_entity_poly.pdbx_strand_id
1 'polypeptide(L)'
;MRHLDGCQLSAMPQRCIRRLSVSFESGRTYEWITPFVCLFACILYVCFYYLYLLIYGDWPALKPEEWISKEAGELIVALWLPILFILLLIFVHMKKFETSLDITLHPSSPISQTVFVHYDTILSLSICIFAACNISVIGLLLMLLSLLIFISKPKICRVASCIASILLALIWLFSFLSSAMQLPVLVFPESCQQAFVIDRNTAQWLGFWPAQTWPVIVLLFMISMRPAVAVDKSQWLSEIKRVDAEKDITSLMKYLAKYWMHKFGVEASLICGLILACIHKDIFGLFLLISVLLLRIFARHRQALLWAAYTRTLLAVLIVEYVSTLGTPHQFSKCFLQFWSVWPKSIKRYFLLPSSASSNPIIIFDYILVLFLFVQKDVFGRDDDHPGGDNTPLSDPHQPIPPMYKDFISTKGYLSSYCIILEILSSVQMVPT
;
A
#
# COMPACT_ATOMS: atom_id res chain seq x y z
N MET A 1 2.55 -2.30 18.97
CA MET A 1 3.70 -3.13 19.40
C MET A 1 3.46 -3.52 20.84
N ARG A 2 3.81 -4.75 21.27
CA ARG A 2 3.62 -5.17 22.66
C ARG A 2 4.95 -5.20 23.38
N HIS A 3 4.94 -4.59 24.55
CA HIS A 3 5.90 -4.71 25.64
C HIS A 3 6.28 -6.17 25.89
N LEU A 4 7.59 -6.41 25.97
CA LEU A 4 8.15 -7.46 26.80
C LEU A 4 8.53 -6.77 28.13
N ASP A 5 7.69 -6.94 29.14
CA ASP A 5 8.03 -6.60 30.51
C ASP A 5 8.96 -7.67 31.10
N GLY A 6 9.88 -7.22 31.95
CA GLY A 6 10.34 -8.01 33.09
C GLY A 6 11.76 -8.58 33.00
N CYS A 7 12.78 -7.73 33.17
CA CYS A 7 13.98 -8.12 33.90
C CYS A 7 14.34 -7.01 34.89
N GLN A 8 13.94 -7.19 36.15
CA GLN A 8 14.44 -6.40 37.27
C GLN A 8 15.92 -6.70 37.52
N LEU A 9 16.66 -5.63 37.83
CA LEU A 9 18.05 -5.63 38.23
C LEU A 9 18.28 -6.50 39.49
N SER A 10 19.19 -7.47 39.40
CA SER A 10 20.03 -7.87 40.53
C SER A 10 21.45 -8.11 40.03
N ALA A 11 22.42 -7.60 40.78
CA ALA A 11 23.83 -7.46 40.42
C ALA A 11 24.57 -8.79 40.16
N MET A 12 25.19 -8.91 38.98
CA MET A 12 26.43 -9.65 38.60
C MET A 12 26.30 -10.20 37.16
N PRO A 13 27.39 -10.21 36.35
CA PRO A 13 27.32 -10.59 34.94
C PRO A 13 27.51 -12.11 34.78
N GLN A 14 26.44 -12.89 34.87
CA GLN A 14 26.43 -14.25 34.34
C GLN A 14 25.68 -14.29 33.01
N ARG A 15 26.37 -14.70 31.95
CA ARG A 15 25.81 -15.01 30.62
C ARG A 15 24.65 -15.99 30.76
N CYS A 16 23.44 -15.48 30.82
CA CYS A 16 22.23 -16.30 30.71
C CYS A 16 21.97 -16.55 29.22
N ILE A 17 22.62 -17.58 28.65
CA ILE A 17 22.21 -18.16 27.37
C ILE A 17 20.96 -18.99 27.65
N ARG A 18 19.81 -18.31 27.75
CA ARG A 18 18.51 -18.96 27.80
C ARG A 18 18.07 -19.22 26.36
N ARG A 19 18.41 -20.39 25.82
CA ARG A 19 17.71 -20.92 24.64
C ARG A 19 16.25 -21.14 25.04
N LEU A 20 15.42 -20.13 24.81
CA LEU A 20 13.98 -20.34 24.67
C LEU A 20 13.80 -21.20 23.42
N SER A 21 13.56 -22.51 23.60
CA SER A 21 12.94 -23.34 22.59
C SER A 21 11.52 -22.82 22.39
N VAL A 22 11.39 -21.78 21.55
CA VAL A 22 10.10 -21.32 21.03
C VAL A 22 9.51 -22.50 20.27
N SER A 23 8.31 -22.94 20.63
CA SER A 23 7.57 -23.99 19.92
C SER A 23 7.45 -23.61 18.44
N PHE A 24 8.15 -24.35 17.58
CA PHE A 24 8.42 -23.98 16.18
C PHE A 24 7.32 -24.41 15.19
N GLU A 25 6.27 -25.11 15.64
CA GLU A 25 5.52 -25.98 14.73
C GLU A 25 4.20 -25.45 14.17
N SER A 26 3.46 -24.53 14.80
CA SER A 26 2.13 -24.13 14.27
C SER A 26 2.10 -22.81 13.48
N GLY A 27 3.14 -21.97 13.60
CA GLY A 27 3.18 -20.65 12.97
C GLY A 27 3.66 -20.62 11.52
N ARG A 28 4.45 -21.63 11.10
CA ARG A 28 5.14 -21.68 9.79
C ARG A 28 4.27 -22.21 8.66
N THR A 29 3.26 -23.04 8.93
CA THR A 29 2.49 -23.72 7.88
C THR A 29 1.77 -22.74 6.95
N TYR A 30 1.30 -21.62 7.50
CA TYR A 30 0.59 -20.59 6.73
C TYR A 30 1.50 -19.69 5.88
N GLU A 31 2.80 -19.64 6.16
CA GLU A 31 3.73 -18.77 5.42
C GLU A 31 4.02 -19.30 4.00
N TRP A 32 3.80 -20.59 3.79
CA TRP A 32 4.02 -21.28 2.51
C TRP A 32 2.78 -21.29 1.61
N ILE A 33 1.59 -21.03 2.16
CA ILE A 33 0.34 -21.08 1.40
C ILE A 33 0.36 -20.03 0.29
N THR A 34 0.74 -18.80 0.60
CA THR A 34 0.75 -17.70 -0.37
C THR A 34 1.71 -17.97 -1.54
N PRO A 35 3.01 -18.29 -1.33
CA PRO A 35 3.90 -18.71 -2.41
C PRO A 35 3.38 -19.90 -3.21
N PHE A 36 2.78 -20.89 -2.55
CA PHE A 36 2.23 -22.08 -3.21
C PHE A 36 1.05 -21.72 -4.11
N VAL A 37 0.13 -20.86 -3.65
CA VAL A 37 -0.99 -20.36 -4.46
C VAL A 37 -0.47 -19.62 -5.69
N CYS A 38 0.53 -18.74 -5.52
CA CYS A 38 1.14 -18.02 -6.66
C CYS A 38 1.78 -18.99 -7.65
N LEU A 39 2.56 -19.97 -7.17
CA LEU A 39 3.21 -20.97 -7.99
C LEU A 39 2.19 -21.83 -8.76
N PHE A 40 1.17 -22.32 -8.07
CA PHE A 40 0.12 -23.15 -8.65
C PHE A 40 -0.65 -22.39 -9.73
N ALA A 41 -0.99 -21.12 -9.49
CA ALA A 41 -1.65 -20.27 -10.47
C ALA A 41 -0.79 -20.06 -11.73
N CYS A 42 0.53 -19.84 -11.57
CA CYS A 42 1.45 -19.75 -12.71
C CYS A 42 1.51 -21.04 -13.51
N ILE A 43 1.64 -22.19 -12.85
CA ILE A 43 1.67 -23.50 -13.52
C ILE A 43 0.37 -23.73 -14.28
N LEU A 44 -0.79 -23.49 -13.65
CA LEU A 44 -2.09 -23.60 -14.31
C LEU A 44 -2.20 -22.68 -15.53
N TYR A 45 -1.75 -21.44 -15.42
CA TYR A 45 -1.75 -20.51 -16.55
C TYR A 45 -0.92 -21.04 -17.72
N VAL A 46 0.31 -21.50 -17.45
CA VAL A 46 1.19 -22.08 -18.49
C VAL A 46 0.53 -23.30 -19.13
N CYS A 47 -0.06 -24.19 -18.32
CA CYS A 47 -0.77 -25.38 -18.81
C CYS A 47 -1.99 -25.03 -19.67
N PHE A 48 -2.83 -24.08 -19.22
CA PHE A 48 -4.01 -23.66 -19.99
C PHE A 48 -3.63 -22.94 -21.28
N TYR A 49 -2.59 -22.10 -21.25
CA TYR A 49 -2.10 -21.43 -22.45
C TYR A 49 -1.54 -22.43 -23.47
N TYR A 50 -0.77 -23.40 -23.00
CA TYR A 50 -0.25 -24.48 -23.85
C TYR A 50 -1.39 -25.34 -24.44
N LEU A 51 -2.37 -25.73 -23.61
CA LEU A 51 -3.52 -26.50 -24.07
C LEU A 51 -4.36 -25.71 -25.10
N TYR A 52 -4.57 -24.42 -24.88
CA TYR A 52 -5.27 -23.55 -25.81
C TYR A 52 -4.58 -23.52 -27.18
N LEU A 53 -3.24 -23.37 -27.21
CA LEU A 53 -2.50 -23.40 -28.47
C LEU A 53 -2.49 -24.78 -29.13
N LEU A 54 -2.49 -25.88 -28.37
CA LEU A 54 -2.62 -27.21 -28.95
C LEU A 54 -3.99 -27.42 -29.63
N ILE A 55 -5.05 -26.87 -29.05
CA ILE A 55 -6.43 -27.07 -29.56
C ILE A 55 -6.74 -26.10 -30.71
N TYR A 56 -6.33 -24.84 -30.58
CA TYR A 56 -6.75 -23.74 -31.46
C TYR A 56 -5.62 -23.13 -32.29
N GLY A 57 -4.36 -23.51 -32.02
CA GLY A 57 -3.24 -23.06 -32.82
C GLY A 57 -3.26 -23.73 -34.19
N ASP A 58 -3.19 -22.92 -35.24
CA ASP A 58 -2.83 -23.43 -36.55
C ASP A 58 -1.35 -23.82 -36.49
N TRP A 59 -1.04 -25.10 -36.56
CA TRP A 59 0.33 -25.61 -36.56
C TRP A 59 0.75 -25.89 -38.01
N PRO A 60 1.14 -24.87 -38.80
CA PRO A 60 1.62 -25.11 -40.14
C PRO A 60 2.86 -26.00 -40.08
N ALA A 61 2.99 -26.90 -41.06
CA ALA A 61 4.23 -27.64 -41.24
C ALA A 61 5.39 -26.65 -41.40
N LEU A 62 6.48 -26.86 -40.63
CA LEU A 62 7.66 -26.02 -40.71
C LEU A 62 8.20 -26.04 -42.15
N LYS A 63 8.57 -24.85 -42.66
CA LYS A 63 9.34 -24.77 -43.90
C LYS A 63 10.74 -25.32 -43.66
N PRO A 64 11.42 -25.87 -44.68
CA PRO A 64 12.78 -26.43 -44.54
C PRO A 64 13.79 -25.43 -43.96
N GLU A 65 13.55 -24.13 -44.18
CA GLU A 65 14.39 -23.01 -43.75
C GLU A 65 14.13 -22.59 -42.28
N GLU A 66 12.97 -22.95 -41.72
CA GLU A 66 12.47 -22.45 -40.44
C GLU A 66 12.72 -23.51 -39.34
N TRP A 67 13.48 -23.14 -38.31
CA TRP A 67 13.78 -24.00 -37.17
C TRP A 67 12.71 -23.94 -36.06
N ILE A 68 11.91 -22.87 -36.04
CA ILE A 68 10.90 -22.56 -35.03
C ILE A 68 9.68 -22.02 -35.75
N SER A 69 8.49 -22.59 -35.51
CA SER A 69 7.25 -22.07 -36.08
C SER A 69 6.92 -20.70 -35.47
N LYS A 70 6.16 -19.87 -36.19
CA LYS A 70 5.75 -18.55 -35.70
C LYS A 70 4.97 -18.67 -34.38
N GLU A 71 4.13 -19.68 -34.26
CA GLU A 71 3.31 -20.00 -33.09
C GLU A 71 4.17 -20.41 -31.89
N ALA A 72 5.28 -21.13 -32.12
CA ALA A 72 6.26 -21.42 -31.08
C ALA A 72 6.98 -20.14 -30.61
N GLY A 73 7.22 -19.17 -31.51
CA GLY A 73 7.70 -17.84 -31.14
C GLY A 73 6.74 -17.08 -30.23
N GLU A 74 5.44 -17.05 -30.59
CA GLU A 74 4.39 -16.42 -29.78
C GLU A 74 4.24 -17.10 -28.41
N LEU A 75 4.37 -18.43 -28.35
CA LEU A 75 4.41 -19.20 -27.11
C LEU A 75 5.58 -18.78 -26.21
N ILE A 76 6.79 -18.67 -26.74
CA ILE A 76 7.97 -18.23 -25.97
C ILE A 76 7.75 -16.83 -25.42
N VAL A 77 7.24 -15.89 -26.24
CA VAL A 77 6.97 -14.51 -25.82
C VAL A 77 5.86 -14.43 -24.77
N ALA A 78 4.87 -15.32 -24.80
CA ALA A 78 3.82 -15.37 -23.79
C ALA A 78 4.27 -16.04 -22.48
N LEU A 79 5.15 -17.04 -22.55
CA LEU A 79 5.50 -17.91 -21.42
C LEU A 79 6.79 -17.53 -20.69
N TRP A 80 7.71 -16.76 -21.29
CA TRP A 80 9.00 -16.48 -20.65
C TRP A 80 8.86 -15.83 -19.27
N LEU A 81 7.89 -14.94 -19.08
CA LEU A 81 7.69 -14.24 -17.81
C LEU A 81 7.11 -15.18 -16.73
N PRO A 82 6.01 -15.93 -16.98
CA PRO A 82 5.57 -16.98 -16.05
C PRO A 82 6.68 -17.99 -15.70
N ILE A 83 7.48 -18.41 -16.67
CA ILE A 83 8.59 -19.35 -16.45
C ILE A 83 9.66 -18.72 -15.57
N LEU A 84 10.08 -17.48 -15.86
CA LEU A 84 11.03 -16.73 -15.05
C LEU A 84 10.52 -16.55 -13.62
N PHE A 85 9.23 -16.26 -13.46
CA PHE A 85 8.57 -16.15 -12.17
C PHE A 85 8.61 -17.47 -11.39
N ILE A 86 8.29 -18.59 -12.03
CA ILE A 86 8.38 -19.93 -11.43
C ILE A 86 9.81 -20.21 -10.97
N LEU A 87 10.80 -19.94 -11.81
CA LEU A 87 12.22 -20.15 -11.49
C LEU A 87 12.66 -19.27 -10.31
N LEU A 88 12.27 -18.00 -10.27
CA LEU A 88 12.57 -17.09 -9.18
C LEU A 88 11.91 -17.52 -7.87
N LEU A 89 10.63 -17.92 -7.91
CA LEU A 89 9.94 -18.44 -6.74
C LEU A 89 10.63 -19.69 -6.20
N ILE A 90 10.91 -20.67 -7.08
CA ILE A 90 11.59 -21.89 -6.70
C ILE A 90 12.95 -21.52 -6.09
N PHE A 91 13.75 -20.67 -6.75
CA PHE A 91 15.07 -20.30 -6.24
C PHE A 91 15.03 -19.62 -4.87
N VAL A 92 14.16 -18.62 -4.69
CA VAL A 92 14.03 -17.89 -3.42
C VAL A 92 13.58 -18.83 -2.29
N HIS A 93 12.61 -19.68 -2.57
CA HIS A 93 12.03 -20.59 -1.57
C HIS A 93 12.89 -21.82 -1.29
N MET A 94 13.56 -22.37 -2.31
CA MET A 94 14.59 -23.42 -2.18
C MET A 94 15.76 -22.94 -1.34
N LYS A 95 16.27 -21.74 -1.62
CA LYS A 95 17.38 -21.16 -0.83
C LYS A 95 17.00 -21.01 0.63
N LYS A 96 15.75 -20.62 0.93
CA LYS A 96 15.20 -20.56 2.30
C LYS A 96 15.12 -21.94 2.96
N PHE A 97 14.97 -23.02 2.17
CA PHE A 97 14.94 -24.39 2.68
C PHE A 97 16.35 -24.94 2.97
N GLU A 98 17.33 -24.64 2.12
CA GLU A 98 18.74 -25.01 2.35
C GLU A 98 19.35 -24.26 3.54
N THR A 99 19.03 -22.97 3.70
CA THR A 99 19.47 -22.16 4.86
C THR A 99 18.46 -22.28 6.01
N SER A 100 18.38 -23.47 6.63
CA SER A 100 17.70 -23.64 7.93
C SER A 100 18.45 -23.00 9.11
N LEU A 101 19.61 -22.37 8.86
CA LEU A 101 20.26 -21.44 9.78
C LEU A 101 19.87 -20.01 9.42
N ASP A 102 19.50 -19.25 10.47
CA ASP A 102 19.11 -17.83 10.53
C ASP A 102 20.08 -16.85 9.84
N ILE A 103 20.32 -17.01 8.55
CA ILE A 103 20.85 -15.94 7.70
C ILE A 103 19.63 -15.31 7.08
N THR A 104 18.90 -14.53 7.90
CA THR A 104 18.10 -13.42 7.39
C THR A 104 18.94 -12.72 6.34
N LEU A 105 18.41 -12.57 5.13
CA LEU A 105 19.07 -11.91 4.01
C LEU A 105 19.44 -10.50 4.47
N HIS A 106 20.60 -10.35 5.12
CA HIS A 106 20.92 -9.12 5.83
C HIS A 106 21.25 -8.10 4.75
N PRO A 107 20.38 -7.09 4.56
CA PRO A 107 20.60 -6.18 3.47
C PRO A 107 21.79 -5.30 3.86
N SER A 108 22.91 -5.45 3.14
CA SER A 108 24.14 -4.70 3.41
C SER A 108 24.01 -3.23 3.01
N SER A 109 23.03 -2.89 2.17
CA SER A 109 22.80 -1.52 1.71
C SER A 109 21.66 -0.83 2.47
N PRO A 110 21.76 0.49 2.75
CA PRO A 110 20.72 1.23 3.46
C PRO A 110 19.39 1.28 2.67
N ILE A 111 19.47 1.24 1.34
CA ILE A 111 18.30 1.22 0.44
C ILE A 111 17.51 -0.07 0.65
N SER A 112 18.19 -1.22 0.63
CA SER A 112 17.52 -2.51 0.82
C SER A 112 16.92 -2.65 2.22
N GLN A 113 17.60 -2.14 3.26
CA GLN A 113 17.00 -2.08 4.61
C GLN A 113 15.72 -1.23 4.65
N THR A 114 15.72 -0.07 3.97
CA THR A 114 14.54 0.81 3.90
C THR A 114 13.38 0.13 3.18
N VAL A 115 13.65 -0.55 2.07
CA VAL A 115 12.65 -1.30 1.31
C VAL A 115 12.05 -2.43 2.16
N PHE A 116 12.86 -3.14 2.94
CA PHE A 116 12.39 -4.26 3.77
C PHE A 116 11.47 -3.77 4.91
N VAL A 117 11.77 -2.62 5.50
CA VAL A 117 10.98 -2.01 6.58
C VAL A 117 9.64 -1.47 6.10
N HIS A 118 9.64 -0.88 4.91
CA HIS A 118 8.45 -0.30 4.28
C HIS A 118 7.79 -1.25 3.28
N TYR A 119 8.15 -2.54 3.29
CA TYR A 119 7.67 -3.49 2.29
C TYR A 119 6.15 -3.62 2.26
N ASP A 120 5.51 -3.72 3.44
CA ASP A 120 4.05 -3.78 3.55
C ASP A 120 3.38 -2.50 3.01
N THR A 121 4.01 -1.33 3.17
CA THR A 121 3.54 -0.05 2.62
C THR A 121 3.65 -0.04 1.10
N ILE A 122 4.81 -0.46 0.56
CA ILE A 122 5.05 -0.55 -0.88
C ILE A 122 4.05 -1.52 -1.50
N LEU A 123 3.89 -2.70 -0.92
CA LEU A 123 2.93 -3.71 -1.37
C LEU A 123 1.49 -3.18 -1.35
N SER A 124 1.08 -2.54 -0.25
CA SER A 124 -0.24 -1.95 -0.11
C SER A 124 -0.50 -0.88 -1.19
N LEU A 125 0.48 0.02 -1.42
CA LEU A 125 0.39 1.05 -2.44
C LEU A 125 0.33 0.47 -3.86
N SER A 126 1.15 -0.54 -4.17
CA SER A 126 1.15 -1.21 -5.48
C SER A 126 -0.20 -1.89 -5.77
N ILE A 127 -0.81 -2.55 -4.78
CA ILE A 127 -2.16 -3.14 -4.94
C ILE A 127 -3.20 -2.04 -5.17
N CYS A 128 -3.14 -0.92 -4.45
CA CYS A 128 -4.03 0.21 -4.67
C CYS A 128 -3.87 0.81 -6.07
N ILE A 129 -2.63 1.04 -6.53
CA ILE A 129 -2.37 1.58 -7.87
C ILE A 129 -2.97 0.65 -8.93
N PHE A 130 -2.80 -0.67 -8.76
CA PHE A 130 -3.43 -1.64 -9.65
C PHE A 130 -4.97 -1.55 -9.64
N ALA A 131 -5.57 -1.47 -8.45
CA ALA A 131 -7.02 -1.36 -8.29
C ALA A 131 -7.60 -0.05 -8.85
N ALA A 132 -6.87 1.07 -8.74
CA ALA A 132 -7.26 2.36 -9.27
C ALA A 132 -7.06 2.45 -10.79
N CYS A 133 -6.02 1.81 -11.33
CA CYS A 133 -5.81 1.70 -12.77
C CYS A 133 -6.80 0.75 -13.46
N ASN A 134 -7.25 -0.31 -12.75
CA ASN A 134 -8.18 -1.32 -13.25
C ASN A 134 -9.46 -1.32 -12.40
N ILE A 135 -10.25 -0.24 -12.55
CA ILE A 135 -11.49 -0.04 -11.80
C ILE A 135 -12.44 -1.21 -12.06
N SER A 136 -12.72 -1.97 -11.01
CA SER A 136 -13.54 -3.19 -11.08
C SER A 136 -14.05 -3.58 -9.70
N VAL A 137 -15.03 -4.49 -9.65
CA VAL A 137 -15.51 -5.04 -8.37
C VAL A 137 -14.38 -5.73 -7.59
N ILE A 138 -13.59 -6.56 -8.27
CA ILE A 138 -12.46 -7.22 -7.61
C ILE A 138 -11.37 -6.19 -7.25
N GLY A 139 -11.18 -5.14 -8.06
CA GLY A 139 -10.30 -4.01 -7.74
C GLY A 139 -10.68 -3.34 -6.41
N LEU A 140 -11.96 -3.08 -6.16
CA LEU A 140 -12.42 -2.54 -4.86
C LEU A 140 -12.05 -3.47 -3.70
N LEU A 141 -12.27 -4.77 -3.85
CA LEU A 141 -11.89 -5.76 -2.83
C LEU A 141 -10.38 -5.77 -2.58
N LEU A 142 -9.57 -5.67 -3.64
CA LEU A 142 -8.11 -5.57 -3.55
C LEU A 142 -7.67 -4.28 -2.84
N MET A 143 -8.30 -3.15 -3.11
CA MET A 143 -8.03 -1.88 -2.42
C MET A 143 -8.37 -1.95 -0.91
N LEU A 144 -9.46 -2.63 -0.55
CA LEU A 144 -9.80 -2.84 0.86
C LEU A 144 -8.80 -3.80 1.53
N LEU A 145 -8.40 -4.86 0.85
CA LEU A 145 -7.37 -5.79 1.33
C LEU A 145 -6.00 -5.10 1.46
N SER A 146 -5.65 -4.17 0.58
CA SER A 146 -4.39 -3.42 0.69
C SER A 146 -4.36 -2.53 1.92
N LEU A 147 -5.48 -1.90 2.30
CA LEU A 147 -5.60 -1.19 3.57
C LEU A 147 -5.46 -2.13 4.76
N LEU A 148 -6.09 -3.31 4.70
CA LEU A 148 -5.95 -4.32 5.76
C LEU A 148 -4.50 -4.80 5.90
N ILE A 149 -3.78 -5.02 4.79
CA ILE A 149 -2.36 -5.37 4.80
C ILE A 149 -1.54 -4.29 5.52
N PHE A 150 -1.84 -3.02 5.29
CA PHE A 150 -1.11 -1.90 5.88
C PHE A 150 -1.36 -1.73 7.39
N ILE A 151 -2.62 -1.78 7.81
CA ILE A 151 -3.03 -1.41 9.18
C ILE A 151 -2.96 -2.60 10.14
N SER A 152 -3.18 -3.82 9.64
CA SER A 152 -3.50 -4.94 10.52
C SER A 152 -2.27 -5.56 11.17
N LYS A 153 -2.50 -6.24 12.30
CA LYS A 153 -1.48 -7.05 12.99
C LYS A 153 -0.92 -8.13 12.05
N PRO A 154 0.32 -8.62 12.28
CA PRO A 154 0.98 -9.59 11.40
C PRO A 154 0.14 -10.83 11.06
N LYS A 155 -0.70 -11.32 11.99
CA LYS A 155 -1.62 -12.44 11.73
C LYS A 155 -2.68 -12.11 10.67
N ILE A 156 -3.38 -10.99 10.83
CA ILE A 156 -4.44 -10.56 9.91
C ILE A 156 -3.83 -10.12 8.58
N CYS A 157 -2.69 -9.43 8.61
CA CYS A 157 -1.96 -9.05 7.40
C CYS A 157 -1.62 -10.27 6.55
N ARG A 158 -1.14 -11.38 7.15
CA ARG A 158 -0.90 -12.65 6.42
C ARG A 158 -2.15 -13.20 5.75
N VAL A 159 -3.29 -13.19 6.46
CA VAL A 159 -4.57 -13.66 5.89
C VAL A 159 -5.01 -12.75 4.74
N ALA A 160 -4.92 -11.42 4.91
CA ALA A 160 -5.27 -10.46 3.87
C ALA A 160 -4.38 -10.61 2.62
N SER A 161 -3.06 -10.79 2.80
CA SER A 161 -2.14 -11.08 1.69
C SER A 161 -2.48 -12.39 0.97
N CYS A 162 -2.86 -13.44 1.70
CA CYS A 162 -3.28 -14.71 1.11
C CYS A 162 -4.58 -14.58 0.31
N ILE A 163 -5.58 -13.84 0.82
CA ILE A 163 -6.81 -13.57 0.10
C ILE A 163 -6.52 -12.74 -1.15
N ALA A 164 -5.67 -11.72 -1.04
CA ALA A 164 -5.24 -10.91 -2.19
C ALA A 164 -4.52 -11.74 -3.26
N SER A 165 -3.64 -12.68 -2.88
CA SER A 165 -2.99 -13.58 -3.84
C SER A 165 -3.99 -14.51 -4.54
N ILE A 166 -4.99 -15.03 -3.82
CA ILE A 166 -6.03 -15.86 -4.41
C ILE A 166 -6.85 -15.03 -5.41
N LEU A 167 -7.28 -13.82 -5.04
CA LEU A 167 -8.03 -12.95 -5.95
C LEU A 167 -7.23 -12.57 -7.20
N LEU A 168 -5.96 -12.23 -7.06
CA LEU A 168 -5.08 -11.93 -8.20
C LEU A 168 -4.86 -13.16 -9.11
N ALA A 169 -4.68 -14.35 -8.53
CA ALA A 169 -4.59 -15.60 -9.28
C ALA A 169 -5.88 -15.88 -10.06
N LEU A 170 -7.04 -15.70 -9.43
CA LEU A 170 -8.34 -15.83 -10.10
C LEU A 170 -8.50 -14.81 -11.21
N ILE A 171 -8.18 -13.53 -10.97
CA ILE A 171 -8.19 -12.49 -12.00
C ILE A 171 -7.35 -12.93 -13.20
N TRP A 172 -6.14 -13.43 -12.96
CA TRP A 172 -5.23 -13.83 -14.02
C TRP A 172 -5.81 -14.99 -14.86
N LEU A 173 -6.24 -16.07 -14.21
CA LEU A 173 -6.78 -17.25 -14.87
C LEU A 173 -8.09 -16.96 -15.62
N PHE A 174 -9.02 -16.21 -15.00
CA PHE A 174 -10.28 -15.85 -15.64
C PHE A 174 -10.10 -14.79 -16.74
N SER A 175 -9.13 -13.89 -16.62
CA SER A 175 -8.79 -12.97 -17.71
C SER A 175 -8.30 -13.74 -18.94
N PHE A 176 -7.47 -14.76 -18.75
CA PHE A 176 -7.06 -15.66 -19.82
C PHE A 176 -8.27 -16.40 -20.42
N LEU A 177 -9.08 -17.04 -19.59
CA LEU A 177 -10.26 -17.80 -20.05
C LEU A 177 -11.25 -16.91 -20.82
N SER A 178 -11.49 -15.68 -20.35
CA SER A 178 -12.35 -14.71 -21.02
C SER A 178 -11.84 -14.33 -22.42
N SER A 179 -10.52 -14.28 -22.59
CA SER A 179 -9.87 -14.00 -23.88
C SER A 179 -9.93 -15.22 -24.80
N ALA A 180 -9.63 -16.41 -24.26
CA ALA A 180 -9.63 -17.66 -24.99
C ALA A 180 -11.02 -18.03 -25.54
N MET A 181 -12.07 -17.79 -24.74
CA MET A 181 -13.46 -18.08 -25.12
C MET A 181 -14.08 -17.02 -26.05
N GLN A 182 -13.35 -15.93 -26.37
CA GLN A 182 -13.83 -14.83 -27.20
C GLN A 182 -15.23 -14.35 -26.83
N LEU A 183 -15.44 -14.00 -25.55
CA LEU A 183 -16.76 -13.60 -25.05
C LEU A 183 -17.38 -12.51 -25.95
N PRO A 184 -18.64 -12.68 -26.39
CA PRO A 184 -19.28 -11.73 -27.28
C PRO A 184 -19.54 -10.40 -26.54
N VAL A 185 -19.62 -9.32 -27.32
CA VAL A 185 -20.10 -8.02 -26.83
C VAL A 185 -21.60 -7.97 -27.08
N LEU A 186 -22.39 -8.04 -26.01
CA LEU A 186 -23.85 -8.02 -26.11
C LEU A 186 -24.39 -6.60 -25.90
N VAL A 187 -25.37 -6.22 -26.72
CA VAL A 187 -26.12 -4.97 -26.57
C VAL A 187 -27.45 -5.29 -25.92
N PHE A 188 -27.64 -4.81 -24.69
CA PHE A 188 -28.84 -5.09 -23.92
C PHE A 188 -30.00 -4.13 -24.28
N PRO A 189 -31.23 -4.66 -24.48
CA PRO A 189 -32.43 -3.86 -24.73
C PRO A 189 -32.95 -3.22 -23.44
N GLU A 190 -33.76 -2.16 -23.58
CA GLU A 190 -34.34 -1.40 -22.45
C GLU A 190 -35.39 -2.19 -21.66
N SER A 191 -35.88 -3.30 -22.19
CA SER A 191 -36.96 -4.08 -21.58
C SER A 191 -36.53 -4.90 -20.35
N CYS A 192 -35.22 -5.05 -20.08
CA CYS A 192 -34.65 -5.58 -18.83
C CYS A 192 -35.23 -6.91 -18.32
N GLN A 193 -35.85 -7.70 -19.20
CA GLN A 193 -36.48 -8.98 -18.86
C GLN A 193 -35.53 -10.18 -18.97
N GLN A 194 -34.31 -9.98 -19.46
CA GLN A 194 -33.34 -11.07 -19.63
C GLN A 194 -32.60 -11.38 -18.33
N ALA A 195 -32.30 -12.66 -18.13
CA ALA A 195 -31.43 -13.12 -17.05
C ALA A 195 -30.01 -12.52 -17.21
N PHE A 196 -29.27 -12.41 -16.11
CA PHE A 196 -27.88 -11.92 -16.11
C PHE A 196 -27.00 -12.81 -17.00
N VAL A 197 -26.42 -12.26 -18.06
CA VAL A 197 -25.56 -12.99 -19.01
C VAL A 197 -24.13 -12.49 -18.91
N ILE A 198 -23.14 -13.37 -18.73
CA ILE A 198 -21.73 -12.95 -18.70
C ILE A 198 -21.27 -12.67 -20.13
N ASP A 199 -21.14 -11.39 -20.46
CA ASP A 199 -20.53 -10.91 -21.71
C ASP A 199 -19.15 -10.28 -21.43
N ARG A 200 -18.48 -9.81 -22.49
CA ARG A 200 -17.15 -9.18 -22.35
C ARG A 200 -17.16 -7.96 -21.42
N ASN A 201 -18.15 -7.08 -21.52
CA ASN A 201 -18.20 -5.84 -20.72
C ASN A 201 -18.48 -6.12 -19.24
N THR A 202 -19.30 -7.12 -18.93
CA THR A 202 -19.54 -7.57 -17.56
C THR A 202 -18.33 -8.27 -16.97
N ALA A 203 -17.63 -9.09 -17.76
CA ALA A 203 -16.36 -9.68 -17.33
C ALA A 203 -15.35 -8.57 -16.97
N GLN A 204 -15.25 -7.52 -17.79
CA GLN A 204 -14.39 -6.37 -17.54
C GLN A 204 -14.82 -5.58 -16.29
N TRP A 205 -16.12 -5.33 -16.10
CA TRP A 205 -16.66 -4.66 -14.91
C TRP A 205 -16.37 -5.44 -13.60
N LEU A 206 -16.44 -6.78 -13.66
CA LEU A 206 -16.02 -7.65 -12.55
C LEU A 206 -14.52 -7.57 -12.28
N GLY A 207 -13.71 -7.38 -13.31
CA GLY A 207 -12.26 -7.23 -13.23
C GLY A 207 -11.45 -8.23 -14.06
N PHE A 208 -12.08 -8.92 -15.01
CA PHE A 208 -11.41 -9.83 -15.94
C PHE A 208 -11.07 -9.10 -17.23
N TRP A 209 -9.81 -8.71 -17.36
CA TRP A 209 -9.28 -8.00 -18.51
C TRP A 209 -7.93 -8.62 -18.94
N PRO A 210 -7.69 -8.94 -20.22
CA PRO A 210 -6.42 -9.60 -20.62
C PRO A 210 -5.17 -8.73 -20.50
N ALA A 211 -5.29 -7.42 -20.76
CA ALA A 211 -4.16 -6.48 -20.76
C ALA A 211 -3.51 -6.22 -19.38
N GLN A 212 -4.12 -6.65 -18.27
CA GLN A 212 -3.59 -6.48 -16.91
C GLN A 212 -2.71 -7.67 -16.45
N THR A 213 -2.40 -8.62 -17.33
CA THR A 213 -1.60 -9.81 -17.02
C THR A 213 -0.25 -9.46 -16.38
N TRP A 214 0.46 -8.47 -16.94
CA TRP A 214 1.77 -8.03 -16.44
C TRP A 214 1.72 -7.48 -15.02
N PRO A 215 0.88 -6.46 -14.71
CA PRO A 215 0.71 -5.98 -13.34
C PRO A 215 0.33 -7.08 -12.34
N VAL A 216 -0.54 -8.03 -12.74
CA VAL A 216 -0.97 -9.12 -11.86
C VAL A 216 0.21 -10.03 -11.49
N ILE A 217 1.05 -10.40 -12.45
CA ILE A 217 2.24 -11.25 -12.19
C ILE A 217 3.22 -10.53 -11.26
N VAL A 218 3.47 -9.23 -11.47
CA VAL A 218 4.33 -8.42 -10.60
C VAL A 218 3.77 -8.35 -9.17
N LEU A 219 2.46 -8.17 -9.01
CA LEU A 219 1.84 -8.15 -7.68
C LEU A 219 1.89 -9.52 -7.00
N LEU A 220 1.64 -10.60 -7.73
CA LEU A 220 1.79 -11.96 -7.20
C LEU A 220 3.22 -12.22 -6.73
N PHE A 221 4.22 -11.64 -7.41
CA PHE A 221 5.63 -11.71 -7.02
C PHE A 221 5.87 -10.95 -5.73
N MET A 222 5.37 -9.73 -5.62
CA MET A 222 5.54 -8.93 -4.42
C MET A 222 4.84 -9.59 -3.21
N ILE A 223 3.65 -10.14 -3.40
CA ILE A 223 2.93 -10.84 -2.33
C ILE A 223 3.67 -12.11 -1.90
N SER A 224 4.21 -12.89 -2.83
CA SER A 224 4.96 -14.12 -2.52
C SER A 224 6.31 -13.84 -1.85
N MET A 225 6.97 -12.72 -2.18
CA MET A 225 8.24 -12.31 -1.58
C MET A 225 8.08 -11.77 -0.15
N ARG A 226 6.88 -11.37 0.26
CA ARG A 226 6.61 -10.81 1.59
C ARG A 226 7.17 -11.65 2.76
N PRO A 227 6.97 -12.98 2.85
CA PRO A 227 7.51 -13.79 3.95
C PRO A 227 9.03 -13.98 3.91
N ALA A 228 9.69 -13.61 2.81
CA ALA A 228 11.16 -13.62 2.68
C ALA A 228 11.77 -12.26 3.03
N VAL A 229 11.01 -11.17 2.87
CA VAL A 229 11.50 -9.78 2.96
C VAL A 229 11.02 -9.07 4.23
N ALA A 230 9.88 -9.47 4.80
CA ALA A 230 9.33 -8.81 5.99
C ALA A 230 10.25 -9.05 7.20
N VAL A 231 11.01 -8.02 7.56
CA VAL A 231 11.86 -7.96 8.76
C VAL A 231 11.10 -7.21 9.86
N ASP A 232 11.38 -7.55 11.12
CA ASP A 232 10.84 -6.82 12.26
C ASP A 232 11.26 -5.34 12.19
N LYS A 233 10.26 -4.44 12.13
CA LYS A 233 10.41 -2.98 12.04
C LYS A 233 11.28 -2.38 13.17
N SER A 234 11.49 -3.11 14.26
CA SER A 234 12.30 -2.68 15.42
C SER A 234 13.80 -2.67 15.17
N GLN A 235 14.30 -3.41 14.17
CA GLN A 235 15.75 -3.53 13.91
C GLN A 235 16.30 -2.39 13.04
N TRP A 236 15.46 -1.66 12.32
CA TRP A 236 15.91 -0.57 11.47
C TRP A 236 16.24 0.68 12.29
N LEU A 237 17.50 1.10 12.23
CA LEU A 237 18.04 2.23 13.02
C LEU A 237 17.78 2.04 14.52
N SER A 238 17.98 0.82 15.04
CA SER A 238 17.65 0.39 16.41
C SER A 238 18.23 1.25 17.54
N GLU A 239 19.21 2.10 17.25
CA GLU A 239 20.00 2.82 18.26
C GLU A 239 19.74 4.33 18.33
N ILE A 240 18.96 4.92 17.41
CA ILE A 240 18.81 6.39 17.38
C ILE A 240 17.68 6.86 18.30
N LYS A 241 18.07 7.65 19.29
CA LYS A 241 17.19 8.35 20.24
C LYS A 241 17.20 9.85 19.98
N ARG A 242 16.27 10.58 20.61
CA ARG A 242 16.19 12.05 20.54
C ARG A 242 17.52 12.75 20.91
N VAL A 243 18.27 12.21 21.87
CA VAL A 243 19.57 12.75 22.31
C VAL A 243 20.66 12.67 21.23
N ASP A 244 20.54 11.75 20.28
CA ASP A 244 21.54 11.59 19.22
C ASP A 244 21.35 12.63 18.11
N ALA A 245 20.15 13.21 17.99
CA ALA A 245 19.83 14.23 17.00
C ALA A 245 20.62 15.54 17.20
N GLU A 246 21.12 15.79 18.43
CA GLU A 246 21.89 16.98 18.78
C GLU A 246 23.39 16.82 18.58
N LYS A 247 23.87 15.61 18.28
CA LYS A 247 25.31 15.34 18.14
C LYS A 247 25.85 15.86 16.82
N ASP A 248 25.29 15.38 15.71
CA ASP A 248 25.78 15.64 14.35
C ASP A 248 24.63 15.67 13.32
N ILE A 249 24.84 16.34 12.18
CA ILE A 249 23.86 16.42 11.07
C ILE A 249 23.46 15.04 10.57
N THR A 250 24.41 14.10 10.46
CA THR A 250 24.10 12.73 10.03
C THR A 250 23.16 12.02 11.00
N SER A 251 23.34 12.23 12.30
CA SER A 251 22.48 11.65 13.34
C SER A 251 21.11 12.32 13.37
N LEU A 252 21.04 13.64 13.15
CA LEU A 252 19.79 14.38 12.94
C LEU A 252 19.01 13.86 11.74
N MET A 253 19.65 13.70 10.58
CA MET A 253 18.99 13.19 9.37
C MET A 253 18.47 11.77 9.56
N LYS A 254 19.21 10.89 10.24
CA LYS A 254 18.73 9.54 10.55
C LYS A 254 17.58 9.57 11.58
N TYR A 255 17.63 10.46 12.57
CA TYR A 255 16.53 10.67 13.51
C TYR A 255 15.27 11.16 12.81
N LEU A 256 15.38 12.17 11.93
CA LEU A 256 14.28 12.67 11.12
C LEU A 256 13.73 11.56 10.20
N ALA A 257 14.58 10.85 9.47
CA ALA A 257 14.14 9.75 8.62
C ALA A 257 13.35 8.66 9.39
N LYS A 258 13.70 8.41 10.65
CA LYS A 258 13.01 7.44 11.51
C LYS A 258 11.71 7.98 12.12
N TYR A 259 11.72 9.24 12.58
CA TYR A 259 10.63 9.82 13.38
C TYR A 259 9.88 10.97 12.69
N TRP A 260 10.04 11.17 11.38
CA TRP A 260 9.41 12.29 10.68
C TRP A 260 7.89 12.31 10.84
N MET A 261 7.20 11.17 10.69
CA MET A 261 5.76 11.09 10.93
C MET A 261 5.38 11.27 12.41
N HIS A 262 6.28 10.96 13.34
CA HIS A 262 6.04 11.23 14.76
C HIS A 262 6.05 12.73 15.05
N LYS A 263 6.95 13.48 14.40
CA LYS A 263 7.15 14.92 14.64
C LYS A 263 6.26 15.81 13.77
N PHE A 264 6.12 15.48 12.49
CA PHE A 264 5.46 16.32 11.47
C PHE A 264 4.23 15.65 10.84
N GLY A 265 3.72 14.56 11.41
CA GLY A 265 2.68 13.76 10.74
C GLY A 265 1.33 14.47 10.62
N VAL A 266 0.98 15.38 11.53
CA VAL A 266 -0.24 16.21 11.41
C VAL A 266 -0.07 17.21 10.27
N GLU A 267 1.03 17.95 10.26
CA GLU A 267 1.34 18.97 9.28
C GLU A 267 1.43 18.37 7.88
N ALA A 268 2.14 17.25 7.73
CA ALA A 268 2.24 16.51 6.48
C ALA A 268 0.87 16.04 5.98
N SER A 269 0.02 15.51 6.88
CA SER A 269 -1.34 15.07 6.52
C SER A 269 -2.22 16.24 6.10
N LEU A 270 -2.15 17.38 6.78
CA LEU A 270 -2.95 18.58 6.45
C LEU A 270 -2.47 19.24 5.15
N ILE A 271 -1.17 19.31 4.90
CA ILE A 271 -0.61 19.81 3.63
C ILE A 271 -1.04 18.90 2.48
N CYS A 272 -0.92 17.58 2.64
CA CYS A 272 -1.38 16.62 1.65
C CYS A 272 -2.89 16.78 1.38
N GLY A 273 -3.71 16.88 2.42
CA GLY A 273 -5.15 17.11 2.30
C GLY A 273 -5.50 18.44 1.62
N LEU A 274 -4.74 19.51 1.86
CA LEU A 274 -4.93 20.80 1.19
C LEU A 274 -4.58 20.72 -0.30
N ILE A 275 -3.47 20.08 -0.65
CA ILE A 275 -3.08 19.84 -2.05
C ILE A 275 -4.18 19.06 -2.76
N LEU A 276 -4.71 18.02 -2.11
CA LEU A 276 -5.81 17.22 -2.64
C LEU A 276 -7.08 18.02 -2.83
N ALA A 277 -7.46 18.84 -1.84
CA ALA A 277 -8.60 19.74 -1.96
C ALA A 277 -8.51 20.67 -3.18
N CYS A 278 -7.30 21.11 -3.55
CA CYS A 278 -7.07 21.93 -4.74
C CYS A 278 -7.11 21.12 -6.06
N ILE A 279 -6.74 19.84 -6.03
CA ILE A 279 -6.78 18.94 -7.20
C ILE A 279 -8.21 18.49 -7.47
N HIS A 280 -8.97 18.18 -6.42
CA HIS A 280 -10.38 17.86 -6.52
C HIS A 280 -11.19 19.07 -6.99
N LYS A 281 -11.94 18.88 -8.08
CA LYS A 281 -12.86 19.89 -8.63
C LYS A 281 -14.32 19.53 -8.39
N ASP A 282 -14.56 18.79 -7.32
CA ASP A 282 -15.83 18.19 -6.94
C ASP A 282 -16.21 18.58 -5.50
N ILE A 283 -17.34 18.06 -5.03
CA ILE A 283 -17.84 18.29 -3.68
C ILE A 283 -16.89 17.74 -2.59
N PHE A 284 -16.10 16.72 -2.89
CA PHE A 284 -15.15 16.15 -1.94
C PHE A 284 -13.93 17.05 -1.74
N GLY A 285 -13.49 17.74 -2.79
CA GLY A 285 -12.47 18.80 -2.66
C GLY A 285 -12.89 19.91 -1.69
N LEU A 286 -14.15 20.36 -1.79
CA LEU A 286 -14.72 21.33 -0.84
C LEU A 286 -14.80 20.76 0.58
N PHE A 287 -15.25 19.51 0.73
CA PHE A 287 -15.31 18.82 2.02
C PHE A 287 -13.91 18.69 2.67
N LEU A 288 -12.90 18.29 1.89
CA LEU A 288 -11.51 18.20 2.32
C LEU A 288 -10.98 19.56 2.78
N LEU A 289 -11.22 20.62 2.00
CA LEU A 289 -10.79 21.98 2.34
C LEU A 289 -11.37 22.42 3.69
N ILE A 290 -12.69 22.30 3.86
CA ILE A 290 -13.37 22.67 5.10
C ILE A 290 -12.82 21.84 6.27
N SER A 291 -12.65 20.54 6.08
CA SER A 291 -12.15 19.63 7.13
C SER A 291 -10.72 19.98 7.56
N VAL A 292 -9.83 20.27 6.61
CA VAL A 292 -8.43 20.68 6.89
C VAL A 292 -8.39 22.01 7.63
N LEU A 293 -9.19 23.00 7.22
CA LEU A 293 -9.26 24.29 7.90
C LEU A 293 -9.78 24.16 9.34
N LEU A 294 -10.83 23.35 9.54
CA LEU A 294 -11.36 23.06 10.88
C LEU A 294 -10.32 22.38 11.77
N LEU A 295 -9.64 21.34 11.27
CA LEU A 295 -8.59 20.66 12.02
C LEU A 295 -7.42 21.59 12.36
N ARG A 296 -7.07 22.53 11.47
CA ARG A 296 -5.99 23.49 11.70
C ARG A 296 -6.27 24.45 12.86
N ILE A 297 -7.53 24.83 13.07
CA ILE A 297 -7.97 25.72 14.16
C ILE A 297 -7.85 25.02 15.52
N PHE A 298 -8.03 23.70 15.57
CA PHE A 298 -8.02 22.95 16.83
C PHE A 298 -6.61 22.71 17.37
N ALA A 299 -6.46 22.79 18.69
CA ALA A 299 -5.25 22.37 19.40
C ALA A 299 -5.00 20.86 19.23
N ARG A 300 -3.73 20.44 19.34
CA ARG A 300 -3.27 19.04 19.13
C ARG A 300 -4.10 18.00 19.88
N HIS A 301 -4.48 18.26 21.13
CA HIS A 301 -5.31 17.35 21.91
C HIS A 301 -6.70 17.13 21.29
N ARG A 302 -7.36 18.21 20.84
CA ARG A 302 -8.66 18.12 20.15
C ARG A 302 -8.52 17.47 18.77
N GLN A 303 -7.44 17.74 18.05
CA GLN A 303 -7.13 17.06 16.79
C GLN A 303 -7.04 15.54 17.02
N ALA A 304 -6.33 15.09 18.06
CA ALA A 304 -6.21 13.66 18.38
C ALA A 304 -7.57 13.00 18.63
N LEU A 305 -8.48 13.68 19.35
CA LEU A 305 -9.84 13.19 19.61
C LEU A 305 -10.66 13.06 18.32
N LEU A 306 -10.60 14.06 17.44
CA LEU A 306 -11.36 14.09 16.19
C LEU A 306 -10.73 13.24 15.08
N TRP A 307 -9.44 12.91 15.19
CA TRP A 307 -8.68 12.24 14.14
C TRP A 307 -9.29 10.92 13.72
N ALA A 308 -9.69 10.09 14.68
CA ALA A 308 -10.28 8.79 14.39
C ALA A 308 -11.63 8.88 13.66
N ALA A 309 -12.41 9.94 13.90
CA ALA A 309 -13.62 10.22 13.14
C ALA A 309 -13.25 10.69 11.73
N TYR A 310 -12.33 11.65 11.61
CA TYR A 310 -11.85 12.18 10.34
C TYR A 310 -11.29 11.09 9.40
N THR A 311 -10.41 10.22 9.90
CA THR A 311 -9.85 9.09 9.12
C THR A 311 -10.95 8.15 8.62
N ARG A 312 -11.96 7.84 9.45
CA ARG A 312 -13.08 6.97 9.06
C ARG A 312 -13.95 7.62 8.00
N THR A 313 -14.22 8.91 8.13
CA THR A 313 -14.99 9.67 7.14
C THR A 313 -14.27 9.70 5.80
N LEU A 314 -12.97 9.97 5.77
CA LEU A 314 -12.22 9.97 4.51
C LEU A 314 -12.07 8.59 3.88
N LEU A 315 -11.95 7.53 4.69
CA LEU A 315 -12.02 6.17 4.18
C LEU A 315 -13.39 5.88 3.52
N ALA A 316 -14.49 6.33 4.14
CA ALA A 316 -15.82 6.18 3.55
C ALA A 316 -15.96 6.97 2.24
N VAL A 317 -15.42 8.19 2.18
CA VAL A 317 -15.37 9.00 0.95
C VAL A 317 -14.60 8.28 -0.15
N LEU A 318 -13.41 7.74 0.14
CA LEU A 318 -12.63 6.96 -0.82
C LEU A 318 -13.41 5.76 -1.39
N ILE A 319 -14.14 5.03 -0.54
CA ILE A 319 -14.97 3.89 -0.98
C ILE A 319 -16.12 4.38 -1.86
N VAL A 320 -16.80 5.46 -1.47
CA VAL A 320 -17.89 6.06 -2.26
C VAL A 320 -17.37 6.53 -3.61
N GLU A 321 -16.21 7.19 -3.65
CA GLU A 321 -15.57 7.62 -4.89
C GLU A 321 -15.25 6.43 -5.80
N TYR A 322 -14.65 5.37 -5.26
CA TYR A 322 -14.36 4.17 -6.05
C TYR A 322 -15.64 3.53 -6.62
N VAL A 323 -16.69 3.39 -5.81
CA VAL A 323 -17.98 2.81 -6.24
C VAL A 323 -18.67 3.70 -7.27
N SER A 324 -18.62 5.01 -7.11
CA SER A 324 -19.12 5.97 -8.10
C SER A 324 -18.39 5.85 -9.43
N THR A 325 -17.07 5.64 -9.41
CA THR A 325 -16.27 5.42 -10.63
C THR A 325 -16.49 4.06 -11.27
N LEU A 326 -16.68 3.02 -10.46
CA LEU A 326 -17.07 1.68 -10.95
C LEU A 326 -18.42 1.71 -11.67
N GLY A 327 -19.36 2.49 -11.15
CA GLY A 327 -20.70 2.62 -11.72
C GLY A 327 -21.51 1.32 -11.69
N THR A 328 -22.65 1.34 -12.38
CA THR A 328 -23.53 0.18 -12.50
C THR A 328 -23.07 -0.75 -13.63
N PRO A 329 -23.31 -2.07 -13.53
CA PRO A 329 -23.06 -2.98 -14.64
C PRO A 329 -23.77 -2.52 -15.90
N HIS A 330 -23.12 -2.64 -17.06
CA HIS A 330 -23.64 -2.12 -18.33
C HIS A 330 -25.00 -2.73 -18.70
N GLN A 331 -25.27 -3.97 -18.30
CA GLN A 331 -26.58 -4.65 -18.48
C GLN A 331 -27.73 -3.90 -17.82
N PHE A 332 -27.48 -3.30 -16.66
CA PHE A 332 -28.50 -2.60 -15.89
C PHE A 332 -28.52 -1.08 -16.14
N SER A 333 -27.53 -0.56 -16.86
CA SER A 333 -27.37 0.88 -17.09
C SER A 333 -28.59 1.52 -17.78
N LYS A 334 -29.30 0.78 -18.64
CA LYS A 334 -30.52 1.23 -19.33
C LYS A 334 -31.82 0.90 -18.59
N CYS A 335 -31.75 0.03 -17.58
CA CYS A 335 -32.90 -0.41 -16.80
C CYS A 335 -33.32 0.61 -15.75
N PHE A 336 -32.35 1.36 -15.24
CA PHE A 336 -32.58 2.35 -14.21
C PHE A 336 -32.52 3.74 -14.81
N LEU A 337 -33.68 4.39 -14.90
CA LEU A 337 -33.75 5.80 -15.26
C LEU A 337 -33.23 6.62 -14.07
N GLN A 338 -31.92 6.87 -14.06
CA GLN A 338 -31.27 7.67 -13.05
C GLN A 338 -31.87 9.09 -13.11
N PHE A 339 -32.34 9.62 -11.98
CA PHE A 339 -32.98 10.94 -11.95
C PHE A 339 -32.04 12.07 -12.40
N TRP A 340 -30.73 11.87 -12.23
CA TRP A 340 -29.68 12.78 -12.68
C TRP A 340 -29.30 12.58 -14.16
N SER A 341 -29.93 11.66 -14.90
CA SER A 341 -29.60 11.40 -16.32
C SER A 341 -29.73 12.65 -17.20
N VAL A 342 -30.66 13.55 -16.89
CA VAL A 342 -30.90 14.81 -17.60
C VAL A 342 -29.92 15.93 -17.20
N TRP A 343 -29.14 15.73 -16.14
CA TRP A 343 -28.27 16.79 -15.63
C TRP A 343 -27.07 17.07 -16.56
N PRO A 344 -26.62 18.33 -16.63
CA PRO A 344 -25.37 18.70 -17.30
C PRO A 344 -24.17 17.87 -16.80
N LYS A 345 -23.25 17.54 -17.71
CA LYS A 345 -22.02 16.79 -17.39
C LYS A 345 -21.17 17.48 -16.30
N SER A 346 -21.18 18.81 -16.24
CA SER A 346 -20.48 19.59 -15.21
C SER A 346 -21.01 19.30 -13.81
N ILE A 347 -22.34 19.29 -13.64
CA ILE A 347 -23.00 19.00 -12.36
C ILE A 347 -22.79 17.54 -11.97
N LYS A 348 -22.92 16.61 -12.93
CA LYS A 348 -22.64 15.18 -12.69
C LYS A 348 -21.21 14.93 -12.23
N ARG A 349 -20.24 15.60 -12.85
CA ARG A 349 -18.83 15.51 -12.44
C ARG A 349 -18.60 16.12 -11.05
N TYR A 350 -19.24 17.25 -10.75
CA TYR A 350 -19.10 17.93 -9.45
C TYR A 350 -19.64 17.10 -8.28
N PHE A 351 -20.78 16.40 -8.46
CA PHE A 351 -21.34 15.50 -7.45
C PHE A 351 -20.82 14.07 -7.54
N LEU A 352 -19.80 13.82 -8.37
CA LEU A 352 -19.20 12.51 -8.59
C LEU A 352 -20.23 11.41 -8.92
N LEU A 353 -21.24 11.75 -9.72
CA LEU A 353 -22.33 10.83 -10.03
C LEU A 353 -21.84 9.68 -10.94
N PRO A 354 -22.38 8.46 -10.78
CA PRO A 354 -22.08 7.31 -11.64
C PRO A 354 -22.28 7.72 -13.10
N SER A 355 -21.29 7.48 -13.97
CA SER A 355 -21.13 7.90 -15.38
C SER A 355 -20.23 9.11 -15.66
N SER A 356 -19.80 9.85 -14.63
CA SER A 356 -18.97 11.07 -14.80
C SER A 356 -17.68 11.09 -13.96
N ALA A 357 -17.40 9.98 -13.27
CA ALA A 357 -16.50 9.95 -12.14
C ALA A 357 -15.01 9.90 -12.53
N SER A 358 -14.21 10.23 -11.51
CA SER A 358 -12.88 10.83 -11.52
C SER A 358 -11.80 10.03 -12.27
N SER A 359 -10.71 10.72 -12.59
CA SER A 359 -9.53 10.09 -13.18
C SER A 359 -8.84 9.18 -12.14
N ASN A 360 -8.44 7.98 -12.57
CA ASN A 360 -7.64 7.01 -11.81
C ASN A 360 -6.57 7.58 -10.85
N PRO A 361 -5.80 8.65 -11.19
CA PRO A 361 -4.82 9.23 -10.26
C PRO A 361 -5.39 9.82 -8.96
N ILE A 362 -6.62 10.34 -8.96
CA ILE A 362 -7.20 11.01 -7.79
C ILE A 362 -7.39 10.00 -6.63
N ILE A 363 -8.01 8.86 -6.93
CA ILE A 363 -8.20 7.72 -6.00
C ILE A 363 -6.87 7.29 -5.36
N ILE A 364 -5.77 7.27 -6.13
CA ILE A 364 -4.44 6.89 -5.62
C ILE A 364 -3.97 7.91 -4.58
N PHE A 365 -4.15 9.20 -4.84
CA PHE A 365 -3.73 10.23 -3.89
C PHE A 365 -4.62 10.27 -2.64
N ASP A 366 -5.93 10.05 -2.77
CA ASP A 366 -6.83 9.91 -1.62
C ASP A 366 -6.43 8.71 -0.75
N TYR A 367 -6.07 7.61 -1.39
CA TYR A 367 -5.53 6.45 -0.70
C TYR A 367 -4.25 6.77 0.07
N ILE A 368 -3.30 7.48 -0.55
CA ILE A 368 -2.05 7.92 0.11
C ILE A 368 -2.35 8.82 1.31
N LEU A 369 -3.29 9.76 1.17
CA LEU A 369 -3.74 10.60 2.28
C LEU A 369 -4.29 9.73 3.42
N VAL A 370 -5.18 8.78 3.11
CA VAL A 370 -5.73 7.83 4.09
C VAL A 370 -4.62 7.03 4.79
N LEU A 371 -3.56 6.59 4.08
CA LEU A 371 -2.40 5.94 4.71
C LEU A 371 -1.71 6.87 5.73
N PHE A 372 -1.48 8.13 5.38
CA PHE A 372 -0.90 9.10 6.33
C PHE A 372 -1.79 9.30 7.55
N LEU A 373 -3.11 9.38 7.36
CA LEU A 373 -4.05 9.50 8.46
C LEU A 373 -4.01 8.29 9.39
N PHE A 374 -3.86 7.07 8.86
CA PHE A 374 -3.69 5.87 9.67
C PHE A 374 -2.38 5.87 10.45
N VAL A 375 -1.26 6.24 9.83
CA VAL A 375 0.03 6.37 10.53
C VAL A 375 -0.06 7.41 11.64
N GLN A 376 -0.67 8.57 11.35
CA GLN A 376 -0.82 9.64 12.33
C GLN A 376 -1.77 9.26 13.46
N LYS A 377 -2.82 8.47 13.17
CA LYS A 377 -3.70 7.90 14.19
C LYS A 377 -2.92 7.01 15.15
N ASP A 378 -2.03 6.17 14.63
CA ASP A 378 -1.15 5.33 15.45
C ASP A 378 -0.17 6.17 16.28
N VAL A 379 0.32 7.30 15.74
CA VAL A 379 1.18 8.25 16.47
C VAL A 379 0.43 8.89 17.65
N PHE A 380 -0.83 9.29 17.47
CA PHE A 380 -1.64 9.85 18.56
C PHE A 380 -1.94 8.86 19.69
N GLY A 381 -1.88 7.55 19.42
CA GLY A 381 -2.10 6.50 20.42
C GLY A 381 -0.83 6.03 21.14
N ARG A 382 0.31 6.70 20.98
CA ARG A 382 1.58 6.34 21.63
C ARG A 382 1.73 7.04 22.99
N ASP A 383 2.44 6.36 23.89
CA ASP A 383 2.79 6.88 25.21
C ASP A 383 3.86 7.99 25.11
N ASP A 384 3.91 8.84 26.14
CA ASP A 384 4.79 10.01 26.19
C ASP A 384 6.29 9.67 26.27
N ASP A 385 6.64 8.46 26.74
CA ASP A 385 8.04 7.97 26.85
C ASP A 385 8.57 7.34 25.53
N HIS A 386 8.11 7.85 24.39
CA HIS A 386 8.53 7.35 23.08
C HIS A 386 9.99 7.76 22.78
N PRO A 387 10.85 6.90 22.18
CA PRO A 387 12.25 7.22 21.87
C PRO A 387 12.44 8.38 20.87
N GLY A 388 11.38 8.71 20.14
CA GLY A 388 11.26 9.93 19.32
C GLY A 388 11.07 11.21 20.13
N GLY A 389 10.95 11.14 21.46
CA GLY A 389 10.74 12.26 22.37
C GLY A 389 9.28 12.72 22.47
N ASP A 390 9.07 13.61 23.44
CA ASP A 390 7.77 14.23 23.73
C ASP A 390 7.36 15.21 22.62
N ASN A 391 6.06 15.32 22.44
CA ASN A 391 5.33 16.02 21.41
C ASN A 391 4.21 16.91 21.99
N THR A 392 4.08 16.95 23.32
CA THR A 392 3.17 17.89 23.98
C THR A 392 3.59 19.33 23.68
N PRO A 393 2.64 20.22 23.31
CA PRO A 393 2.96 21.61 23.14
C PRO A 393 3.30 22.24 24.50
N LEU A 394 4.36 23.05 24.53
CA LEU A 394 4.72 23.83 25.70
C LEU A 394 3.54 24.74 26.04
N SER A 395 2.90 24.48 27.18
CA SER A 395 1.64 25.12 27.57
C SER A 395 1.86 26.36 28.44
N ASP A 396 3.07 26.57 28.94
CA ASP A 396 3.41 27.67 29.84
C ASP A 396 4.68 28.42 29.35
N PRO A 397 4.60 29.70 28.97
CA PRO A 397 5.75 30.52 28.60
C PRO A 397 6.73 30.77 29.77
N HIS A 398 6.34 30.44 31.01
CA HIS A 398 7.17 30.56 32.21
C HIS A 398 7.78 29.24 32.68
N GLN A 399 7.51 28.11 32.01
CA GLN A 399 8.21 26.88 32.32
C GLN A 399 9.69 27.02 31.98
N PRO A 400 10.61 26.70 32.92
CA PRO A 400 12.04 26.72 32.62
C PRO A 400 12.31 25.77 31.46
N ILE A 401 13.01 26.27 30.45
CA ILE A 401 13.43 25.48 29.28
C ILE A 401 14.10 24.22 29.83
N PRO A 402 13.65 23.00 29.44
CA PRO A 402 14.21 21.78 29.97
C PRO A 402 15.74 21.77 29.79
N PRO A 403 16.51 21.30 30.78
CA PRO A 403 17.98 21.29 30.75
C PRO A 403 18.58 20.40 29.64
N MET A 404 17.72 19.76 28.85
CA MET A 404 18.07 18.92 27.71
C MET A 404 18.62 19.73 26.53
N TYR A 405 18.28 21.02 26.42
CA TYR A 405 18.77 21.88 25.36
C TYR A 405 20.05 22.60 25.80
N LYS A 406 21.18 22.22 25.22
CA LYS A 406 22.43 22.99 25.39
C LYS A 406 22.27 24.36 24.76
N ASP A 407 22.83 25.39 25.39
CA ASP A 407 22.89 26.73 24.83
C ASP A 407 23.68 26.71 23.52
N PHE A 408 22.93 26.78 22.42
CA PHE A 408 23.45 26.76 21.06
C PHE A 408 23.86 28.16 20.58
N ILE A 409 23.50 29.23 21.33
CA ILE A 409 23.84 30.61 21.02
C ILE A 409 25.28 30.90 21.46
N SER A 410 25.69 30.37 22.62
CA SER A 410 27.02 30.61 23.20
C SER A 410 28.13 29.71 22.63
N THR A 411 27.78 28.56 22.04
CA THR A 411 28.74 27.53 21.66
C THR A 411 29.25 27.74 20.22
N LYS A 412 30.23 28.64 20.04
CA LYS A 412 30.98 28.79 18.78
C LYS A 412 31.77 27.50 18.47
N GLY A 413 31.33 26.73 17.47
CA GLY A 413 32.20 25.70 16.87
C GLY A 413 31.51 24.46 16.30
N TYR A 414 30.21 24.25 16.51
CA TYR A 414 29.54 23.09 15.94
C TYR A 414 28.87 23.44 14.60
N LEU A 415 29.11 22.65 13.56
CA LEU A 415 28.37 22.69 12.29
C LEU A 415 26.84 22.57 12.47
N SER A 416 26.37 22.11 13.65
CA SER A 416 24.98 22.19 14.11
C SER A 416 24.41 23.62 14.08
N SER A 417 25.25 24.64 14.28
CA SER A 417 24.86 26.06 14.20
C SER A 417 24.34 26.46 12.81
N TYR A 418 24.73 25.79 11.71
CA TYR A 418 24.22 26.11 10.37
C TYR A 418 22.78 25.59 10.13
N CYS A 419 22.42 24.41 10.65
CA CYS A 419 21.03 23.95 10.63
C CYS A 419 20.13 24.85 11.49
N ILE A 420 20.67 25.40 12.58
CA ILE A 420 19.94 26.29 13.49
C ILE A 420 19.80 27.71 12.90
N ILE A 421 20.78 28.20 12.12
CA ILE A 421 20.61 29.45 11.34
C ILE A 421 19.45 29.33 10.34
N LEU A 422 19.24 28.15 9.74
CA LEU A 422 18.06 27.85 8.91
C LEU A 422 16.75 27.82 9.71
N GLU A 423 16.78 27.31 10.94
CA GLU A 423 15.64 27.30 11.88
C GLU A 423 15.24 28.73 12.30
N ILE A 424 16.24 29.60 12.57
CA ILE A 424 16.07 31.04 12.87
C ILE A 424 15.58 31.81 11.65
N LEU A 425 16.11 31.56 10.44
CA LEU A 425 15.65 32.24 9.23
C LEU A 425 14.20 31.89 8.86
N SER A 426 13.74 30.66 9.12
CA SER A 426 12.34 30.27 8.86
C SER A 426 11.35 30.81 9.90
N SER A 427 11.79 31.03 11.14
CA SER A 427 10.96 31.58 12.22
C SER A 427 10.85 33.10 12.17
N VAL A 428 11.85 33.80 11.61
CA VAL A 428 11.83 35.27 11.44
C VAL A 428 10.93 35.72 10.28
N GLN A 429 10.58 34.86 9.32
CA GLN A 429 9.65 35.19 8.23
C GLN A 429 8.15 35.06 8.58
N MET A 430 7.79 34.62 9.80
CA MET A 430 6.38 34.48 10.26
C MET A 430 5.99 35.49 11.34
N VAL A 431 6.52 36.71 11.30
CA VAL A 431 5.93 37.86 12.00
C VAL A 431 5.21 38.72 10.96
N PRO A 432 3.87 38.64 10.84
CA PRO A 432 3.13 39.59 10.03
C PRO A 432 3.15 40.95 10.74
N THR A 433 3.64 41.97 10.06
CA THR A 433 3.28 43.38 10.33
C THR A 433 1.82 43.64 10.04
#